data_AF-A0A914R8T8-F1
#
_entry.id   AF-A0A914R8T8-F1
#
_cell.length_a   1.000
_cell.length_b   1.000
_cell.length_c   1.000
_cell.angle_alpha   90.00
_cell.angle_beta   90.00
_cell.angle_gamma   90.00
#
_symmetry.space_group_name_H-M   'P 1'
#
loop_
_entity.id
_entity.type
_entity.pdbx_description
1 polymer ?
#
loop_
_entity_poly.entity_id
_entity_poly.type
_entity_poly.pdbx_seq_one_letter_code
_entity_poly.pdbx_strand_id
1 'polypeptide(L)'
;MFLEGLIAIIYVYLIGFIYSLKEFWKDRSEPITVEEVEKKSKSFNQSSEKVAVITGGDGQIGKELVKYLLKLGYIVCSVGFKNPIVSDNVKHYATDLSEKDQVIDAAKQICAGFPKGIHLVICNAGIMLHPFRLSETEHIEMHLAVNVLGHAILVENLQPVLKQLKNRVIFVSSATCRAGYFSKSANIKGFWQRKLNGYQAYANSKLLLSIFAEKLVEEEREK
;
A
#
# COMPACT_ATOMS: atom_id res chain seq x y z
N MET A 1 -24.03 12.04 8.07
CA MET A 1 -23.83 10.84 7.22
C MET A 1 -24.15 11.07 5.74
N PHE A 2 -25.38 11.45 5.33
CA PHE A 2 -25.70 11.65 3.91
C PHE A 2 -24.98 12.86 3.28
N LEU A 3 -24.99 14.02 3.96
CA LEU A 3 -24.34 15.25 3.48
C LEU A 3 -22.81 15.10 3.39
N GLU A 4 -22.19 14.50 4.42
CA GLU A 4 -20.75 14.22 4.44
C GLU A 4 -20.33 13.31 3.28
N GLY A 5 -21.16 12.32 2.95
CA GLY A 5 -20.88 11.45 1.81
C GLY A 5 -20.98 12.13 0.47
N LEU A 6 -21.96 13.01 0.29
CA LEU A 6 -22.09 13.79 -0.93
C LEU A 6 -20.89 14.73 -1.13
N ILE A 7 -20.42 15.37 -0.05
CA ILE A 7 -19.22 16.22 -0.07
C ILE A 7 -17.99 15.39 -0.50
N ALA A 8 -17.80 14.22 0.08
CA ALA A 8 -16.68 13.34 -0.28
C ALA A 8 -16.69 12.97 -1.77
N ILE A 9 -17.86 12.64 -2.31
CA ILE A 9 -18.04 12.31 -3.73
C ILE A 9 -17.64 13.49 -4.61
N ILE A 10 -18.21 14.67 -4.36
CA ILE A 10 -17.92 15.89 -5.14
C ILE A 10 -16.43 16.19 -5.09
N TYR A 11 -15.83 16.12 -3.90
CA TYR A 11 -14.42 16.44 -3.71
C TYR A 11 -13.49 15.45 -4.42
N VAL A 12 -13.79 14.15 -4.39
CA VAL A 12 -13.02 13.13 -5.10
C VAL A 12 -13.04 13.38 -6.61
N TYR A 13 -14.20 13.68 -7.19
CA TYR A 13 -14.29 13.98 -8.62
C TYR A 13 -13.63 15.31 -8.98
N LEU A 14 -13.74 16.34 -8.14
CA LEU A 14 -13.06 17.61 -8.35
C LEU A 14 -11.53 17.44 -8.30
N ILE A 15 -11.01 16.67 -7.33
CA ILE A 15 -9.59 16.31 -7.25
C ILE A 15 -9.19 15.58 -8.54
N GLY A 16 -9.93 14.54 -8.93
CA GLY A 16 -9.66 13.77 -10.15
C GLY A 16 -9.57 14.69 -11.38
N PHE A 17 -10.56 15.56 -11.56
CA PHE A 17 -10.58 16.53 -12.66
C PHE A 17 -9.35 17.47 -12.66
N ILE A 18 -9.01 18.05 -11.50
CA ILE A 18 -7.85 18.95 -11.38
C ILE A 18 -6.54 18.22 -11.70
N TYR A 19 -6.37 17.00 -11.20
CA TYR A 19 -5.16 16.21 -11.45
C TYR A 19 -5.07 15.75 -12.90
N SER A 20 -6.17 15.29 -13.49
CA SER A 20 -6.21 14.95 -14.92
C SER A 20 -5.88 16.14 -15.81
N LEU A 21 -6.36 17.34 -15.49
CA LEU A 21 -5.96 18.54 -16.22
C LEU A 21 -4.46 18.82 -16.06
N LYS A 22 -3.93 18.75 -14.84
CA LYS A 22 -2.49 18.97 -14.59
C LYS A 22 -1.62 17.96 -15.34
N GLU A 23 -1.98 16.69 -15.31
CA GLU A 23 -1.28 15.62 -16.04
C GLU A 23 -1.37 15.84 -17.55
N PHE A 24 -2.55 16.17 -18.07
CA PHE A 24 -2.73 16.48 -19.49
C PHE A 24 -1.81 17.61 -19.98
N TRP A 25 -1.62 18.67 -19.19
CA TRP A 25 -0.68 19.74 -19.52
C TRP A 25 0.77 19.31 -19.36
N LYS A 26 1.10 18.59 -18.29
CA LYS A 26 2.48 18.16 -17.99
C LYS A 26 2.99 17.14 -19.01
N ASP A 27 2.19 16.14 -19.36
CA ASP A 27 2.57 15.10 -20.32
C ASP A 27 2.83 15.69 -21.72
N ARG A 28 2.20 16.82 -22.03
CA ARG A 28 2.49 17.59 -23.25
C ARG A 28 3.80 18.36 -23.19
N SER A 29 4.18 18.90 -22.04
CA SER A 29 5.38 19.74 -21.90
C SER A 29 6.64 18.93 -21.62
N GLU A 30 6.54 17.86 -20.83
CA GLU A 30 7.67 17.08 -20.32
C GLU A 30 7.32 15.59 -20.23
N PRO A 31 7.25 14.85 -21.36
CA PRO A 31 6.93 13.43 -21.33
C PRO A 31 8.02 12.64 -20.60
N ILE A 32 7.66 11.99 -19.50
CA ILE A 32 8.59 11.13 -18.75
C ILE A 32 8.61 9.75 -19.42
N THR A 33 9.76 9.36 -19.97
CA THR A 33 9.96 8.02 -20.52
C THR A 33 10.47 7.06 -19.45
N VAL A 34 10.11 5.77 -19.58
CA VAL A 34 10.62 4.72 -18.69
C VAL A 34 12.15 4.67 -18.75
N GLU A 35 12.72 4.78 -19.94
CA GLU A 35 14.17 4.77 -20.19
C GLU A 35 14.91 5.88 -19.44
N GLU A 36 14.33 7.08 -19.35
CA GLU A 36 14.91 8.17 -18.56
C GLU A 36 14.91 7.88 -17.06
N VAL A 37 13.84 7.28 -16.55
CA VAL A 37 13.75 6.87 -15.14
C VAL A 37 14.75 5.75 -14.85
N GLU A 38 14.88 4.78 -15.76
CA GLU A 38 15.85 3.69 -15.66
C GLU A 38 17.28 4.22 -15.62
N LYS A 39 17.65 5.12 -16.54
CA LYS A 39 18.99 5.75 -16.58
C LYS A 39 19.32 6.53 -15.31
N LYS A 40 18.33 7.17 -14.68
CA LYS A 40 18.52 7.91 -13.41
C LYS A 40 18.64 6.99 -12.20
N SER A 41 18.20 5.74 -12.29
CA SER A 41 18.17 4.83 -11.15
C SER A 41 19.49 4.08 -10.95
N LYS A 42 20.17 4.38 -9.83
CA LYS A 42 21.38 3.68 -9.40
C LYS A 42 21.16 2.19 -9.08
N SER A 43 19.90 1.73 -9.01
CA SER A 43 19.57 0.34 -8.67
C SER A 43 19.79 -0.65 -9.82
N PHE A 44 19.81 -0.22 -11.09
CA PHE A 44 19.96 -1.12 -12.25
C PHE A 44 21.34 -1.78 -12.34
N ASN A 45 22.36 -1.24 -11.68
CA ASN A 45 23.77 -1.66 -11.85
C ASN A 45 24.38 -2.43 -10.64
N GLN A 46 23.56 -3.00 -9.75
CA GLN A 46 24.06 -3.73 -8.58
C GLN A 46 23.90 -5.25 -8.75
N SER A 47 24.95 -5.99 -8.42
CA SER A 47 25.09 -7.44 -8.64
C SER A 47 24.63 -8.34 -7.48
N SER A 48 24.07 -7.77 -6.41
CA SER A 48 23.58 -8.56 -5.27
C SER A 48 22.12 -8.96 -5.48
N GLU A 49 21.74 -10.16 -5.02
CA GLU A 49 20.35 -10.61 -4.96
C GLU A 49 19.50 -9.58 -4.17
N LYS A 50 18.49 -9.01 -4.83
CA LYS A 50 17.60 -8.02 -4.20
C LYS A 50 16.24 -8.65 -3.94
N VAL A 51 15.68 -8.33 -2.78
CA VAL A 51 14.38 -8.87 -2.36
C VAL A 51 13.41 -7.71 -2.20
N ALA A 52 12.26 -7.81 -2.85
CA ALA A 52 11.16 -6.88 -2.72
C ALA A 52 9.91 -7.60 -2.22
N VAL A 53 9.24 -7.04 -1.22
CA VAL A 53 7.89 -7.46 -0.81
C VAL A 53 6.90 -6.49 -1.45
N ILE A 54 5.86 -7.01 -2.06
CA ILE A 54 4.76 -6.20 -2.60
C ILE A 54 3.42 -6.80 -2.18
N THR A 55 2.56 -5.97 -1.61
CA THR A 55 1.17 -6.35 -1.38
C THR A 55 0.32 -6.03 -2.61
N GLY A 56 -0.60 -6.91 -2.96
CA GLY A 56 -1.48 -6.73 -4.11
C GLY A 56 -0.74 -6.76 -5.45
N GLY A 57 0.35 -7.54 -5.53
CA GLY A 57 1.13 -7.76 -6.77
C GLY A 57 0.33 -8.45 -7.88
N ASP A 58 -0.86 -8.94 -7.56
CA ASP A 58 -1.86 -9.54 -8.43
C ASP A 58 -2.93 -8.56 -8.95
N GLY A 59 -2.94 -7.33 -8.43
CA GLY A 59 -3.79 -6.23 -8.89
C GLY A 59 -3.29 -5.60 -10.20
N GLN A 60 -4.03 -4.60 -10.71
CA GLN A 60 -3.70 -3.92 -11.97
C GLN A 60 -2.34 -3.22 -11.90
N ILE A 61 -2.17 -2.28 -10.96
CA ILE A 61 -0.92 -1.56 -10.73
C ILE A 61 0.17 -2.53 -10.22
N GLY A 62 -0.21 -3.43 -9.32
CA GLY A 62 0.72 -4.38 -8.70
C GLY A 62 1.41 -5.29 -9.71
N LYS A 63 0.70 -5.82 -10.71
CA LYS A 63 1.29 -6.66 -11.75
C LYS A 63 2.38 -5.96 -12.54
N GLU A 64 2.18 -4.70 -12.91
CA GLU A 64 3.20 -3.93 -13.63
C GLU A 64 4.40 -3.62 -12.74
N LEU A 65 4.18 -3.33 -11.45
CA LEU A 65 5.27 -3.18 -10.48
C LEU A 65 6.07 -4.48 -10.33
N VAL A 66 5.42 -5.63 -10.21
CA VAL A 66 6.09 -6.94 -10.15
C VAL A 66 6.95 -7.16 -11.41
N LYS A 67 6.39 -6.95 -12.61
CA LYS A 67 7.16 -7.10 -13.87
C LYS A 67 8.39 -6.21 -13.90
N TYR A 68 8.26 -4.96 -13.45
CA TYR A 68 9.36 -4.01 -13.43
C TYR A 68 10.44 -4.39 -12.41
N LEU A 69 10.04 -4.84 -11.22
CA LEU A 69 10.96 -5.36 -10.19
C LEU A 69 11.73 -6.60 -10.69
N LEU A 70 11.07 -7.51 -11.42
CA LEU A 70 11.72 -8.67 -12.01
C LEU A 70 12.77 -8.27 -13.06
N LYS A 71 12.48 -7.28 -13.92
CA LYS A 71 13.46 -6.71 -14.86
C LYS A 71 14.67 -6.10 -14.17
N LEU A 72 14.46 -5.55 -12.97
CA LEU A 72 15.49 -5.02 -12.09
C LEU A 72 16.28 -6.09 -11.33
N GLY A 73 16.00 -7.38 -11.55
CA GLY A 73 16.68 -8.49 -10.90
C GLY A 73 16.24 -8.75 -9.45
N TYR A 74 15.08 -8.25 -9.04
CA TYR A 74 14.53 -8.56 -7.72
C TYR A 74 13.90 -9.95 -7.70
N ILE A 75 14.10 -10.67 -6.59
CA ILE A 75 13.18 -11.68 -6.12
C ILE A 75 12.00 -10.96 -5.47
N VAL A 76 10.79 -11.29 -5.92
CA VAL A 76 9.56 -10.60 -5.52
C VAL A 76 8.69 -11.51 -4.65
N CYS A 77 8.49 -11.11 -3.40
CA CYS A 77 7.51 -11.69 -2.49
C CYS A 77 6.16 -11.00 -2.72
N SER A 78 5.26 -11.65 -3.45
CA SER A 78 3.92 -11.12 -3.74
C SER A 78 2.91 -11.60 -2.70
N VAL A 79 2.45 -10.69 -1.84
CA VAL A 79 1.47 -10.95 -0.77
C VAL A 79 0.08 -10.53 -1.24
N GLY A 80 -0.88 -11.45 -1.31
CA GLY A 80 -2.23 -11.16 -1.80
C GLY A 80 -3.04 -12.41 -2.11
N PHE A 81 -4.21 -12.27 -2.72
CA PHE A 81 -5.17 -13.38 -2.84
C PHE A 81 -5.09 -14.20 -4.12
N LYS A 82 -4.87 -13.57 -5.28
CA LYS A 82 -5.23 -14.17 -6.57
C LYS A 82 -4.03 -14.24 -7.50
N ASN A 83 -4.07 -15.19 -8.43
CA ASN A 83 -3.33 -15.24 -9.70
C ASN A 83 -2.04 -14.38 -9.73
N PRO A 84 -1.02 -14.73 -8.93
CA PRO A 84 0.25 -14.03 -8.99
C PRO A 84 0.86 -14.21 -10.38
N ILE A 85 1.79 -13.33 -10.73
CA ILE A 85 2.66 -13.60 -11.87
C ILE A 85 3.48 -14.85 -11.53
N VAL A 86 3.41 -15.86 -12.39
CA VAL A 86 4.18 -17.10 -12.23
C VAL A 86 5.56 -16.90 -12.86
N SER A 87 6.60 -16.94 -12.04
CA SER A 87 8.00 -16.81 -12.43
C SER A 87 8.88 -17.37 -11.31
N ASP A 88 10.06 -17.91 -11.64
CA ASP A 88 11.00 -18.48 -10.67
C ASP A 88 11.45 -17.47 -9.61
N ASN A 89 11.46 -16.17 -9.98
CA ASN A 89 11.82 -15.08 -9.08
C ASN A 89 10.60 -14.47 -8.35
N VAL A 90 9.42 -15.09 -8.43
CA VAL A 90 8.23 -14.67 -7.66
C VAL A 90 7.89 -15.73 -6.62
N LYS A 91 7.91 -15.34 -5.35
CA LYS A 91 7.36 -16.13 -4.25
C LYS A 91 6.00 -15.56 -3.86
N HIS A 92 4.94 -16.33 -4.07
CA HIS A 92 3.59 -15.90 -3.71
C HIS A 92 3.23 -16.34 -2.30
N TYR A 93 2.71 -15.40 -1.51
CA TYR A 93 2.14 -15.65 -0.20
C TYR A 93 0.65 -15.33 -0.28
N ALA A 94 -0.16 -16.39 -0.34
CA ALA A 94 -1.61 -16.27 -0.37
C ALA A 94 -2.08 -15.70 0.98
N THR A 95 -2.65 -14.48 0.96
CA THR A 95 -2.92 -13.74 2.20
C THR A 95 -4.09 -12.79 2.00
N ASP A 96 -5.08 -12.92 2.87
CA ASP A 96 -6.07 -11.87 3.10
C ASP A 96 -5.47 -10.78 4.00
N LEU A 97 -5.36 -9.56 3.48
CA LEU A 97 -4.86 -8.42 4.24
C LEU A 97 -5.85 -7.90 5.29
N SER A 98 -7.13 -8.29 5.25
CA SER A 98 -8.06 -7.98 6.34
C SER A 98 -7.95 -8.94 7.53
N GLU A 99 -7.20 -10.03 7.39
CA GLU A 99 -7.09 -11.08 8.41
C GLU A 99 -5.71 -11.04 9.06
N LYS A 100 -5.63 -10.46 10.26
CA LYS A 100 -4.36 -10.18 10.97
C LYS A 100 -3.44 -11.39 11.04
N ASP A 101 -3.97 -12.55 11.38
CA ASP A 101 -3.15 -13.76 11.60
C ASP A 101 -2.51 -14.25 10.28
N GLN A 102 -3.23 -14.16 9.16
CA GLN A 102 -2.66 -14.48 7.84
C GLN A 102 -1.52 -13.52 7.46
N VAL A 103 -1.68 -12.23 7.75
CA VAL A 103 -0.64 -11.21 7.49
C VAL A 103 0.62 -11.49 8.32
N ILE A 104 0.45 -11.81 9.60
CA ILE A 104 1.55 -12.17 10.49
C ILE A 104 2.27 -13.42 9.98
N ASP A 105 1.53 -14.44 9.57
CA ASP A 105 2.12 -15.68 9.10
C ASP A 105 2.86 -15.51 7.76
N ALA A 106 2.32 -14.70 6.85
CA ALA A 106 3.04 -14.31 5.63
C ALA A 106 4.34 -13.58 5.95
N ALA A 107 4.32 -12.63 6.89
CA ALA A 107 5.52 -11.91 7.34
C ALA A 107 6.56 -12.86 7.92
N LYS A 108 6.16 -13.81 8.79
CA LYS A 108 7.06 -14.82 9.36
C LYS A 108 7.69 -15.70 8.28
N GLN A 109 6.92 -16.18 7.31
CA GLN A 109 7.43 -17.00 6.22
C GLN A 109 8.41 -16.21 5.34
N ILE A 110 8.13 -14.94 5.08
CA ILE A 110 9.04 -14.04 4.37
C ILE A 110 10.34 -13.85 5.17
N CYS A 111 10.25 -13.57 6.46
CA CYS A 111 11.42 -13.41 7.34
C CYS A 111 12.30 -14.68 7.36
N ALA A 112 11.69 -15.85 7.46
CA ALA A 112 12.38 -17.13 7.44
C ALA A 112 13.04 -17.43 6.07
N GLY A 113 12.38 -17.03 4.97
CA GLY A 113 12.90 -17.22 3.61
C GLY A 113 14.01 -16.25 3.21
N PHE A 114 14.09 -15.08 3.87
CA PHE A 114 15.03 -14.01 3.55
C PHE A 114 15.69 -13.40 4.80
N PRO A 115 16.40 -14.20 5.62
CA PRO A 115 16.95 -13.76 6.90
C PRO A 115 18.06 -12.69 6.74
N LYS A 116 18.67 -12.60 5.55
CA LYS A 116 19.71 -11.60 5.24
C LYS A 116 19.16 -10.19 5.02
N GLY A 117 17.84 -10.04 4.91
CA GLY A 117 17.17 -8.75 4.80
C GLY A 117 16.39 -8.52 3.52
N ILE A 118 15.60 -7.45 3.52
CA ILE A 118 14.69 -7.07 2.43
C ILE A 118 14.97 -5.63 2.02
N HIS A 119 15.11 -5.40 0.72
CA HIS A 119 15.56 -4.12 0.19
C HIS A 119 14.41 -3.14 -0.02
N LEU A 120 13.23 -3.66 -0.36
CA LEU A 120 12.08 -2.85 -0.72
C LEU A 120 10.78 -3.50 -0.22
N VAL A 121 9.91 -2.71 0.39
CA VAL A 121 8.54 -3.12 0.70
C VAL A 121 7.60 -2.11 0.04
N ILE A 122 6.68 -2.60 -0.78
CA ILE A 122 5.66 -1.78 -1.43
C ILE A 122 4.28 -2.23 -0.91
N CYS A 123 3.75 -1.45 0.01
CA CYS A 123 2.38 -1.58 0.51
C CYS A 123 1.41 -0.99 -0.53
N ASN A 124 1.15 -1.76 -1.59
CA ASN A 124 0.38 -1.35 -2.75
C ASN A 124 -1.09 -1.80 -2.71
N ALA A 125 -1.41 -2.93 -2.06
CA ALA A 125 -2.78 -3.43 -2.08
C ALA A 125 -3.76 -2.39 -1.55
N GLY A 126 -4.92 -2.31 -2.18
CA GLY A 126 -6.00 -1.51 -1.65
C GLY A 126 -7.32 -1.81 -2.33
N ILE A 127 -8.39 -1.69 -1.55
CA ILE A 127 -9.76 -1.74 -2.03
C ILE A 127 -10.34 -0.33 -2.02
N MET A 128 -11.24 -0.06 -2.96
CA MET A 128 -11.92 1.21 -3.12
C MET A 128 -13.39 0.94 -3.47
N LEU A 129 -14.31 1.73 -2.89
CA LEU A 129 -15.76 1.58 -3.06
C LEU A 129 -16.28 0.19 -2.67
N HIS A 130 -15.56 -0.55 -1.82
CA HIS A 130 -16.03 -1.84 -1.35
C HIS A 130 -17.33 -1.65 -0.54
N PRO A 131 -18.36 -2.50 -0.73
CA PRO A 131 -19.56 -2.44 0.10
C PRO A 131 -19.20 -2.48 1.59
N PHE A 132 -19.95 -1.75 2.41
CA PHE A 132 -19.70 -1.75 3.85
C PHE A 132 -19.77 -3.18 4.39
N ARG A 133 -18.68 -3.60 4.99
CA ARG A 133 -18.49 -4.90 5.65
C ARG A 133 -17.46 -4.68 6.76
N LEU A 134 -17.52 -5.52 7.78
CA LEU A 134 -16.47 -5.63 8.78
C LEU A 134 -15.62 -6.86 8.46
N SER A 135 -14.32 -6.81 8.78
CA SER A 135 -13.46 -7.99 8.77
C SER A 135 -14.01 -9.05 9.72
N GLU A 136 -13.72 -10.31 9.43
CA GLU A 136 -14.41 -11.42 10.08
C GLU A 136 -13.93 -11.59 11.52
N THR A 137 -12.62 -11.40 11.75
CA THR A 137 -11.94 -11.57 13.04
C THR A 137 -11.92 -10.29 13.88
N GLU A 138 -11.38 -9.18 13.37
CA GLU A 138 -11.19 -7.95 14.16
C GLU A 138 -12.41 -7.02 14.16
N HIS A 139 -13.43 -7.32 13.34
CA HIS A 139 -14.61 -6.48 13.16
C HIS A 139 -14.26 -5.03 12.79
N ILE A 140 -13.36 -4.86 11.82
CA ILE A 140 -12.90 -3.55 11.34
C ILE A 140 -13.46 -3.29 9.95
N GLU A 141 -13.87 -2.06 9.68
CA GLU A 141 -14.31 -1.60 8.36
C GLU A 141 -13.26 -1.97 7.30
N MET A 142 -13.71 -2.62 6.23
CA MET A 142 -12.80 -3.28 5.27
C MET A 142 -11.73 -2.38 4.66
N HIS A 143 -12.02 -1.09 4.38
CA HIS A 143 -10.98 -0.21 3.84
C HIS A 143 -9.90 0.07 4.88
N LEU A 144 -10.26 0.26 6.15
CA LEU A 144 -9.28 0.39 7.24
C LEU A 144 -8.50 -0.92 7.47
N ALA A 145 -9.19 -2.06 7.44
CA ALA A 145 -8.57 -3.37 7.62
C ALA A 145 -7.52 -3.63 6.53
N VAL A 146 -7.89 -3.51 5.26
CA VAL A 146 -7.00 -3.84 4.12
C VAL A 146 -6.00 -2.73 3.82
N ASN A 147 -6.45 -1.48 3.70
CA ASN A 147 -5.60 -0.39 3.17
C ASN A 147 -4.67 0.19 4.25
N VAL A 148 -4.90 -0.10 5.53
CA VAL A 148 -4.13 0.47 6.65
C VAL A 148 -3.55 -0.63 7.52
N LEU A 149 -4.41 -1.38 8.24
CA LEU A 149 -3.94 -2.30 9.27
C LEU A 149 -3.16 -3.47 8.70
N GLY A 150 -3.63 -4.09 7.61
CA GLY A 150 -2.89 -5.16 6.94
C GLY A 150 -1.48 -4.74 6.54
N HIS A 151 -1.31 -3.51 6.04
CA HIS A 151 0.03 -2.98 5.71
C HIS A 151 0.86 -2.67 6.96
N ALA A 152 0.27 -2.05 7.97
CA ALA A 152 0.95 -1.73 9.22
C ALA A 152 1.44 -3.01 9.92
N ILE A 153 0.56 -4.00 10.08
CA ILE A 153 0.88 -5.30 10.68
C ILE A 153 1.99 -6.00 9.87
N LEU A 154 1.91 -6.01 8.54
CA LEU A 154 2.94 -6.60 7.70
C LEU A 154 4.30 -5.94 7.94
N VAL A 155 4.37 -4.61 7.89
CA VAL A 155 5.64 -3.88 8.05
C VAL A 155 6.22 -4.07 9.45
N GLU A 156 5.39 -4.00 10.50
CA GLU A 156 5.83 -4.26 11.88
C GLU A 156 6.42 -5.68 12.04
N ASN A 157 5.79 -6.69 11.42
CA ASN A 157 6.28 -8.07 11.52
C ASN A 157 7.47 -8.37 10.59
N LEU A 158 7.76 -7.50 9.61
CA LEU A 158 8.97 -7.57 8.78
C LEU A 158 10.18 -6.85 9.41
N GLN A 159 10.02 -6.14 10.52
CA GLN A 159 11.10 -5.44 11.22
C GLN A 159 12.38 -6.27 11.44
N PRO A 160 12.32 -7.57 11.80
CA PRO A 160 13.53 -8.38 12.01
C PRO A 160 14.47 -8.43 10.80
N VAL A 161 13.91 -8.45 9.57
CA VAL A 161 14.67 -8.50 8.32
C VAL A 161 14.90 -7.12 7.72
N LEU A 162 14.01 -6.15 7.97
CA LEU A 162 14.23 -4.76 7.54
C LEU A 162 15.44 -4.13 8.24
N LYS A 163 15.71 -4.49 9.50
CA LYS A 163 16.87 -3.99 10.25
C LYS A 163 18.23 -4.55 9.80
N GLN A 164 18.25 -5.58 8.97
CA GLN A 164 19.51 -6.24 8.54
C GLN A 164 20.25 -5.46 7.46
N LEU A 165 19.56 -4.58 6.73
CA LEU A 165 20.15 -3.79 5.64
C LEU A 165 19.43 -2.47 5.43
N LYS A 166 20.04 -1.57 4.68
CA LYS A 166 19.40 -0.32 4.28
C LYS A 166 18.23 -0.61 3.33
N ASN A 167 17.02 -0.43 3.84
CA ASN A 167 15.79 -0.75 3.13
C ASN A 167 15.00 0.52 2.73
N ARG A 168 13.90 0.30 2.00
CA ARG A 168 12.88 1.32 1.74
C ARG A 168 11.50 0.69 1.89
N VAL A 169 10.63 1.32 2.68
CA VAL A 169 9.21 1.00 2.76
C VAL A 169 8.41 2.09 2.04
N ILE A 170 7.48 1.70 1.18
CA ILE A 170 6.63 2.58 0.38
C ILE A 170 5.18 2.24 0.68
N PHE A 171 4.41 3.21 1.14
CA PHE A 171 2.96 3.09 1.28
C PHE A 171 2.27 3.80 0.10
N VAL A 172 1.52 3.04 -0.71
CA VAL A 172 0.81 3.60 -1.86
C VAL A 172 -0.50 4.20 -1.38
N SER A 173 -0.47 5.52 -1.16
CA SER A 173 -1.66 6.30 -0.81
C SER A 173 -2.47 6.67 -2.08
N SER A 174 -3.27 7.72 -2.00
CA SER A 174 -4.10 8.23 -3.10
C SER A 174 -4.34 9.72 -2.91
N ALA A 175 -4.49 10.48 -4.01
CA ALA A 175 -4.86 11.89 -3.94
C ALA A 175 -6.22 12.11 -3.22
N THR A 176 -7.08 11.08 -3.20
CA THR A 176 -8.35 11.07 -2.46
C THR A 176 -8.17 11.18 -0.95
N CYS A 177 -6.97 10.98 -0.40
CA CYS A 177 -6.70 11.23 1.02
C CYS A 177 -7.04 12.67 1.44
N ARG A 178 -6.99 13.63 0.49
CA ARG A 178 -7.38 15.04 0.70
C ARG A 178 -8.88 15.23 0.94
N ALA A 179 -9.71 14.25 0.57
CA ALA A 179 -11.13 14.19 0.92
C ALA A 179 -11.38 13.46 2.25
N GLY A 180 -10.32 12.91 2.86
CA GLY A 180 -10.39 12.23 4.15
C GLY A 180 -10.69 13.24 5.26
N TYR A 181 -11.61 12.87 6.14
CA TYR A 181 -11.98 13.70 7.27
C TYR A 181 -12.33 12.85 8.49
N PHE A 182 -11.70 13.20 9.62
CA PHE A 182 -11.97 12.63 10.92
C PHE A 182 -12.59 13.71 11.81
N SER A 183 -13.88 13.57 12.13
CA SER A 183 -14.55 14.49 13.05
C SER A 183 -13.90 14.44 14.43
N LYS A 184 -13.62 15.61 15.01
CA LYS A 184 -13.11 15.76 16.39
C LYS A 184 -14.06 15.17 17.45
N SER A 185 -15.34 15.01 17.13
CA SER A 185 -16.35 14.41 18.01
C SER A 185 -16.49 12.89 17.87
N ALA A 186 -15.67 12.25 17.02
CA ALA A 186 -15.76 10.81 16.81
C ALA A 186 -15.28 10.06 18.07
N ASN A 187 -16.19 9.35 18.72
CA ASN A 187 -15.85 8.41 19.79
C ASN A 187 -14.91 7.32 19.23
N ILE A 188 -13.73 7.17 19.83
CA ILE A 188 -12.71 6.18 19.45
C ILE A 188 -13.29 4.76 19.42
N LYS A 189 -14.22 4.41 20.32
CA LYS A 189 -14.82 3.07 20.39
C LYS A 189 -15.59 2.68 19.14
N GLY A 190 -16.07 3.65 18.35
CA GLY A 190 -16.79 3.37 17.11
C GLY A 190 -15.94 3.51 15.85
N PHE A 191 -14.75 4.12 15.92
CA PHE A 191 -13.97 4.58 14.76
C PHE A 191 -13.75 3.49 13.72
N TRP A 192 -13.33 2.31 14.18
CA TRP A 192 -12.96 1.17 13.33
C TRP A 192 -14.16 0.48 12.69
N GLN A 193 -15.39 0.70 13.18
CA GLN A 193 -16.61 0.01 12.74
C GLN A 193 -17.60 0.93 12.02
N ARG A 194 -17.21 2.18 11.76
CA ARG A 194 -18.13 3.20 11.23
C ARG A 194 -18.62 2.82 9.85
N LYS A 195 -19.94 2.75 9.70
CA LYS A 195 -20.58 2.71 8.40
C LYS A 195 -20.46 4.07 7.73
N LEU A 196 -19.59 4.16 6.72
CA LEU A 196 -19.43 5.30 5.83
C LEU A 196 -19.79 4.85 4.41
N ASN A 197 -20.06 5.81 3.53
CA ASN A 197 -20.10 5.50 2.10
C ASN A 197 -18.68 5.13 1.62
N GLY A 198 -18.58 4.35 0.54
CA GLY A 198 -17.30 3.85 0.04
C GLY A 198 -16.29 4.93 -0.33
N TYR A 199 -16.74 6.11 -0.78
CA TYR A 199 -15.83 7.22 -1.10
C TYR A 199 -15.16 7.78 0.15
N GLN A 200 -15.94 8.08 1.20
CA GLN A 200 -15.41 8.60 2.45
C GLN A 200 -14.58 7.54 3.19
N ALA A 201 -15.04 6.29 3.22
CA ALA A 201 -14.29 5.18 3.85
C ALA A 201 -12.90 5.02 3.19
N TYR A 202 -12.86 5.00 1.85
CA TYR A 202 -11.62 4.93 1.10
C TYR A 202 -10.72 6.14 1.34
N ALA A 203 -11.26 7.37 1.23
CA ALA A 203 -10.51 8.60 1.48
C ALA A 203 -9.90 8.64 2.89
N ASN A 204 -10.67 8.23 3.90
CA ASN A 204 -10.20 8.12 5.28
C ASN A 204 -9.11 7.08 5.43
N SER A 205 -9.24 5.91 4.80
CA SER A 205 -8.20 4.87 4.84
C SER A 205 -6.87 5.37 4.25
N LYS A 206 -6.92 6.11 3.14
CA LYS A 206 -5.71 6.64 2.48
C LYS A 206 -5.10 7.82 3.25
N LEU A 207 -5.92 8.64 3.92
CA LEU A 207 -5.44 9.64 4.86
C LEU A 207 -4.74 9.00 6.06
N LEU A 208 -5.36 8.01 6.69
CA LEU A 208 -4.80 7.33 7.85
C LEU A 208 -3.49 6.60 7.50
N LEU A 209 -3.42 5.97 6.33
CA LEU A 209 -2.19 5.35 5.83
C LEU A 209 -1.05 6.37 5.68
N SER A 210 -1.33 7.57 5.18
CA SER A 210 -0.34 8.64 5.07
C SER A 210 0.14 9.14 6.43
N ILE A 211 -0.79 9.33 7.38
CA ILE A 211 -0.45 9.71 8.76
C ILE A 211 0.41 8.62 9.43
N PHE A 212 0.04 7.35 9.24
CA PHE A 212 0.81 6.22 9.77
C PHE A 212 2.25 6.21 9.21
N ALA A 213 2.42 6.43 7.91
CA ALA A 213 3.74 6.49 7.29
C ALA A 213 4.60 7.63 7.86
N GLU A 214 4.00 8.81 8.14
CA GLU A 214 4.70 9.92 8.80
C GLU A 214 5.12 9.54 10.23
N LYS A 215 4.22 8.91 10.99
CA LYS A 215 4.51 8.45 12.37
C LYS A 215 5.59 7.39 12.43
N LEU A 216 5.58 6.43 11.51
CA LEU A 216 6.63 5.42 11.43
C LEU A 216 8.01 6.06 11.19
N VAL A 217 8.09 7.12 10.38
CA VAL A 217 9.35 7.84 10.15
C VAL A 217 9.81 8.60 11.40
N GLU A 218 8.88 9.16 12.19
CA GLU A 218 9.22 9.80 13.47
C GLU A 218 9.79 8.78 14.45
N GLU A 219 9.12 7.63 14.63
CA GLU A 219 9.56 6.56 15.54
C GLU A 219 10.92 5.97 15.14
N GLU A 220 11.21 5.83 13.85
CA GLU A 220 12.51 5.36 13.36
C GLU A 220 13.64 6.40 13.51
N ARG A 221 13.32 7.70 13.68
CA ARG A 221 14.32 8.75 13.97
C ARG A 221 14.66 8.84 15.46
N GLU A 222 13.77 8.36 16.32
CA GLU A 222 13.95 8.37 17.78
C GLU A 222 14.74 7.15 18.29
N LYS A 223 14.94 6.12 17.46
CA LYS A 223 15.73 4.91 17.76
C LYS A 223 17.20 5.09 17.41
#